data_AF-A0A2T6T0S2-F1
#
_entry.id   AF-A0A2T6T0S2-F1
#
_cell.length_a   1.000
_cell.length_b   1.000
_cell.length_c   1.000
_cell.angle_alpha   90.00
_cell.angle_beta   90.00
_cell.angle_gamma   90.00
#
_symmetry.space_group_name_H-M   'P 1'
#
loop_
_entity.id
_entity.type
_entity.pdbx_description
1 polymer ?
#
loop_
_entity_poly.entity_id
_entity_poly.type
_entity_poly.pdbx_seq_one_letter_code
_entity_poly.pdbx_strand_id
1 'polypeptide(L)'
;HAEQAGFCLDKEFLCHSVLETFALSFPKLKIIIEHLSDWRSIALIEKHDNLYATLTLHHISMTLDDLLGGSLNPHCFCKPLIKTKKDQERLLSLALKAHPKISFGSDSAPHFVSKKHSANIPAGIFSAPILLPALCELFEKHNALE
;
A
#
# COMPACT_ATOMS: atom_id res chain seq x y z
N HIS A 1 -3.67 6.28 -8.29
CA HIS A 1 -2.96 6.23 -6.99
C HIS A 1 -2.92 7.63 -6.38
N ALA A 2 -3.06 7.76 -5.06
CA ALA A 2 -2.83 9.03 -4.37
C ALA A 2 -1.33 9.35 -4.37
N GLU A 3 -0.82 9.89 -5.48
CA GLU A 3 0.56 10.36 -5.61
C GLU A 3 0.58 11.77 -6.20
N GLN A 4 1.28 12.70 -5.55
CA GLN A 4 1.60 14.03 -6.08
C GLN A 4 3.07 14.13 -6.53
N ALA A 5 3.39 15.21 -7.24
CA ALA A 5 4.78 15.52 -7.57
C ALA A 5 5.57 15.82 -6.28
N GLY A 6 6.79 15.29 -6.17
CA GLY A 6 7.63 15.41 -4.98
C GLY A 6 8.61 14.26 -4.84
N PHE A 7 9.29 14.22 -3.69
CA PHE A 7 10.18 13.11 -3.35
C PHE A 7 9.43 11.78 -3.38
N CYS A 8 10.05 10.72 -3.91
CA CYS A 8 9.38 9.47 -4.22
C CYS A 8 8.66 8.82 -3.02
N LEU A 9 9.21 8.95 -1.81
CA LEU A 9 8.60 8.42 -0.59
C LEU A 9 7.56 9.35 0.05
N ASP A 10 7.43 10.59 -0.41
CA ASP A 10 6.48 11.55 0.14
C ASP A 10 5.24 11.75 -0.73
N LYS A 11 5.20 11.18 -1.95
CA LYS A 11 4.13 11.44 -2.92
C LYS A 11 2.72 11.20 -2.39
N GLU A 12 2.54 10.15 -1.57
CA GLU A 12 1.25 9.86 -0.94
C GLU A 12 0.93 10.86 0.17
N PHE A 13 1.90 11.17 1.02
CA PHE A 13 1.75 12.18 2.07
C PHE A 13 1.38 13.55 1.48
N LEU A 14 1.99 13.94 0.36
CA LEU A 14 1.69 15.18 -0.33
C LEU A 14 0.25 15.24 -0.88
N CYS A 15 -0.40 14.09 -1.10
CA CYS A 15 -1.82 14.05 -1.46
C CYS A 15 -2.79 14.34 -0.30
N HIS A 16 -2.32 14.42 0.95
CA HIS A 16 -3.19 14.56 2.12
C HIS A 16 -4.09 15.80 2.04
N SER A 17 -3.57 16.95 1.60
CA SER A 17 -4.34 18.18 1.48
C SER A 17 -5.51 18.06 0.49
N VAL A 18 -5.30 17.32 -0.61
CA VAL A 18 -6.33 17.05 -1.61
C VAL A 18 -7.38 16.08 -1.05
N LEU A 19 -6.95 15.02 -0.38
CA LEU A 19 -7.84 14.04 0.25
C LEU A 19 -8.70 14.70 1.35
N GLU A 20 -8.11 15.56 2.16
CA GLU A 20 -8.81 16.33 3.19
C GLU A 20 -9.83 17.30 2.57
N THR A 21 -9.46 17.97 1.47
CA THR A 21 -10.38 18.84 0.72
C THR A 21 -11.61 18.05 0.24
N PHE A 22 -11.42 16.86 -0.33
CA PHE A 22 -12.53 16.01 -0.76
C PHE A 22 -13.37 15.50 0.42
N ALA A 23 -12.72 15.06 1.50
CA ALA A 23 -13.40 14.56 2.68
C ALA A 23 -14.35 15.62 3.29
N LEU A 24 -13.88 16.87 3.39
CA LEU A 24 -14.65 18.00 3.91
C LEU A 24 -15.72 18.49 2.93
N SER A 25 -15.42 18.51 1.64
CA SER A 25 -16.34 19.01 0.60
C SER A 25 -17.50 18.05 0.34
N PHE A 26 -17.26 16.74 0.53
CA PHE A 26 -18.24 15.70 0.24
C PHE A 26 -18.39 14.74 1.44
N PRO A 27 -18.91 15.21 2.59
CA PRO A 27 -18.94 14.43 3.84
C PRO A 27 -19.76 13.13 3.77
N LYS A 28 -20.65 13.01 2.78
CA LYS A 28 -21.46 11.79 2.53
C LYS A 28 -20.84 10.84 1.50
N LEU A 29 -19.82 11.27 0.75
CA LEU A 29 -19.12 10.44 -0.23
C LEU A 29 -18.11 9.56 0.50
N LYS A 30 -18.21 8.24 0.34
CA LYS A 30 -17.15 7.32 0.78
C LYS A 30 -15.95 7.45 -0.15
N ILE A 31 -14.80 7.76 0.41
CA ILE A 31 -13.54 7.95 -0.31
C ILE A 31 -12.57 6.88 0.17
N ILE A 32 -12.00 6.12 -0.77
CA ILE A 32 -11.04 5.05 -0.47
C ILE A 32 -9.66 5.49 -0.95
N ILE A 33 -8.70 5.57 -0.03
CA ILE A 33 -7.28 5.67 -0.35
C ILE A 33 -6.82 4.26 -0.72
N GLU A 34 -6.79 3.97 -2.02
CA GLU A 34 -6.35 2.68 -2.51
C GLU A 34 -4.88 2.41 -2.12
N HIS A 35 -4.52 1.13 -1.95
CA HIS A 35 -3.18 0.57 -1.77
C HIS A 35 -2.27 1.48 -0.90
N LEU A 36 -2.74 1.75 0.31
CA LEU A 36 -2.11 2.62 1.30
C LEU A 36 -0.65 2.16 1.55
N SER A 37 0.32 3.07 1.40
CA SER A 37 1.73 2.77 1.64
C SER A 37 2.43 3.71 2.62
N ASP A 38 1.77 4.75 3.13
CA ASP A 38 2.32 5.69 4.12
C ASP A 38 1.67 5.54 5.49
N TRP A 39 2.49 5.35 6.54
CA TRP A 39 1.93 5.34 7.90
C TRP A 39 1.32 6.69 8.30
N ARG A 40 1.74 7.81 7.68
CA ARG A 40 1.21 9.15 8.00
C ARG A 40 -0.26 9.30 7.59
N SER A 41 -0.70 8.57 6.57
CA SER A 41 -2.09 8.62 6.07
C SER A 41 -3.09 8.00 7.06
N ILE A 42 -2.63 7.20 8.02
CA ILE A 42 -3.48 6.56 9.03
C ILE A 42 -4.22 7.63 9.86
N ALA A 43 -3.50 8.66 10.31
CA ALA A 43 -4.10 9.75 11.07
C ALA A 43 -5.17 10.52 10.26
N LEU A 44 -4.99 10.63 8.94
CA LEU A 44 -5.97 11.26 8.06
C LEU A 44 -7.24 10.41 7.91
N ILE A 45 -7.08 9.09 7.77
CA ILE A 45 -8.21 8.13 7.71
C ILE A 45 -9.00 8.13 9.02
N GLU A 46 -8.30 8.18 10.17
CA GLU A 46 -8.93 8.24 11.49
C GLU A 46 -9.69 9.56 11.69
N LYS A 47 -9.13 10.68 11.21
CA LYS A 47 -9.70 12.02 11.34
C LYS A 47 -11.06 12.21 10.64
N HIS A 48 -11.33 11.51 9.54
CA HIS A 48 -12.55 11.71 8.73
C HIS A 48 -13.39 10.43 8.61
N ASP A 49 -14.68 10.51 8.93
CA ASP A 49 -15.61 9.37 8.92
C ASP A 49 -15.85 8.74 7.54
N ASN A 50 -15.65 9.54 6.49
CA ASN A 50 -15.86 9.14 5.11
C ASN A 50 -14.59 8.73 4.37
N LEU A 51 -13.42 8.72 5.04
CA LEU A 51 -12.17 8.19 4.51
C LEU A 51 -11.93 6.75 4.95
N TYR A 52 -11.57 5.92 3.98
CA TYR A 52 -11.24 4.50 4.11
C TYR A 52 -9.95 4.22 3.36
N ALA A 53 -9.39 3.03 3.50
CA ALA A 53 -8.23 2.63 2.71
C ALA A 53 -8.24 1.13 2.36
N THR A 54 -7.49 0.76 1.33
CA THR A 54 -7.15 -0.63 1.06
C THR A 54 -5.68 -0.90 1.35
N LEU A 55 -5.37 -2.12 1.80
CA LEU A 55 -4.01 -2.63 1.93
C LEU A 55 -3.77 -3.76 0.94
N THR A 56 -2.61 -3.74 0.30
CA THR A 56 -2.10 -4.82 -0.55
C THR A 56 -1.24 -5.77 0.27
N LEU A 57 -1.11 -7.02 -0.16
CA LEU A 57 -0.15 -7.97 0.42
C LEU A 57 1.28 -7.41 0.45
N HIS A 58 1.77 -6.87 -0.68
CA HIS A 58 3.15 -6.42 -0.79
C HIS A 58 3.48 -5.24 0.15
N HIS A 59 2.60 -4.25 0.30
CA HIS A 59 2.84 -3.14 1.24
C HIS A 59 2.81 -3.53 2.73
N ILE A 60 2.14 -4.62 3.09
CA ILE A 60 2.14 -5.13 4.48
C ILE A 60 3.24 -6.17 4.73
N SER A 61 3.89 -6.70 3.71
CA SER A 61 4.89 -7.76 3.84
C SER A 61 6.31 -7.36 3.42
N MET A 62 6.48 -6.26 2.68
CA MET A 62 7.75 -5.84 2.09
C MET A 62 8.14 -4.43 2.51
N THR A 63 9.43 -4.15 2.38
CA THR A 63 10.08 -2.88 2.69
C THR A 63 10.93 -2.42 1.51
N LEU A 64 11.47 -1.20 1.58
CA LEU A 64 12.37 -0.67 0.58
C LEU A 64 13.63 -1.54 0.41
N ASP A 65 14.01 -2.32 1.42
CA ASP A 65 15.13 -3.26 1.34
C ASP A 65 14.84 -4.41 0.36
N ASP A 66 13.59 -4.83 0.21
CA ASP A 66 13.20 -5.84 -0.81
C ASP A 66 13.35 -5.30 -2.24
N LEU A 67 13.22 -3.98 -2.41
CA LEU A 67 13.37 -3.31 -3.69
C LEU A 67 14.83 -2.92 -3.98
N LEU A 68 15.59 -2.44 -2.97
CA LEU A 68 16.89 -1.77 -3.14
C LEU A 68 17.96 -2.12 -2.07
N GLY A 69 17.71 -3.05 -1.14
CA GLY A 69 18.62 -3.34 -0.03
C GLY A 69 19.90 -4.07 -0.43
N GLY A 70 19.91 -4.73 -1.59
CA GLY A 70 21.09 -5.32 -2.22
C GLY A 70 21.29 -4.75 -3.62
N SER A 71 20.77 -5.45 -4.63
CA SER A 71 20.59 -4.93 -5.98
C SER A 71 19.14 -4.50 -6.19
N LEU A 72 18.90 -3.62 -7.17
CA LEU A 72 17.54 -3.30 -7.60
C LEU A 72 16.79 -4.58 -8.01
N ASN A 73 15.69 -4.89 -7.31
CA ASN A 73 14.78 -5.96 -7.69
C ASN A 73 13.56 -5.38 -8.42
N PRO A 74 13.54 -5.41 -9.77
CA PRO A 74 12.46 -4.78 -10.51
C PRO A 74 11.09 -5.42 -10.25
N HIS A 75 11.03 -6.69 -9.85
CA HIS A 75 9.79 -7.39 -9.54
C HIS A 75 9.07 -6.84 -8.31
N CYS A 76 9.79 -6.13 -7.44
CA CYS A 76 9.26 -5.46 -6.25
C CYS A 76 8.86 -4.00 -6.51
N PHE A 77 9.06 -3.48 -7.73
CA PHE A 77 8.72 -2.10 -8.06
C PHE A 77 7.22 -1.92 -8.33
N CYS A 78 6.55 -1.13 -7.49
CA CYS A 78 5.13 -0.75 -7.62
C CYS A 78 4.89 0.75 -7.35
N LYS A 79 3.63 1.17 -7.50
CA LYS A 79 3.14 2.51 -7.19
C LYS A 79 1.87 2.41 -6.34
N PRO A 80 1.77 3.10 -5.19
CA PRO A 80 2.84 3.83 -4.50
C PRO A 80 4.07 2.96 -4.23
N LEU A 81 5.22 3.61 -4.02
CA LEU A 81 6.45 2.86 -3.77
C LEU A 81 6.35 2.16 -2.41
N ILE A 82 6.90 0.94 -2.31
CA ILE A 82 7.17 0.30 -1.03
C ILE A 82 8.10 1.22 -0.22
N LYS A 83 7.75 1.47 1.04
CA LYS A 83 8.43 2.45 1.88
C LYS A 83 9.31 1.80 2.96
N THR A 84 9.52 2.49 4.08
CA THR A 84 10.43 2.05 5.12
C THR A 84 9.85 0.90 5.92
N LYS A 85 10.69 0.22 6.71
CA LYS A 85 10.23 -0.78 7.69
C LYS A 85 9.17 -0.22 8.65
N LYS A 86 9.30 1.05 9.05
CA LYS A 86 8.30 1.72 9.90
C LYS A 86 6.94 1.81 9.21
N ASP A 87 6.90 2.11 7.91
CA ASP A 87 5.66 2.11 7.15
C ASP A 87 5.03 0.72 7.14
N GLN A 88 5.79 -0.29 6.71
CA GLN A 88 5.35 -1.68 6.63
C GLN A 88 4.79 -2.19 7.97
N GLU A 89 5.50 -1.99 9.09
CA GLU A 89 5.06 -2.43 10.41
C GLU A 89 3.74 -1.78 10.84
N ARG A 90 3.55 -0.49 10.53
CA ARG A 90 2.32 0.24 10.87
C ARG A 90 1.14 -0.21 10.05
N LEU A 91 1.34 -0.43 8.75
CA LEU A 91 0.30 -0.94 7.85
C LEU A 91 -0.07 -2.38 8.19
N LEU A 92 0.93 -3.24 8.45
CA LEU A 92 0.70 -4.60 8.92
C LEU A 92 -0.08 -4.61 10.23
N SER A 93 0.24 -3.72 11.18
CA SER A 93 -0.51 -3.63 12.45
C SER A 93 -1.99 -3.29 12.24
N LEU A 94 -2.32 -2.43 11.27
CA LEU A 94 -3.72 -2.14 10.92
C LEU A 94 -4.44 -3.37 10.38
N ALA A 95 -3.79 -4.13 9.50
CA ALA A 95 -4.34 -5.36 8.92
C ALA A 95 -4.59 -6.42 10.01
N LEU A 96 -3.59 -6.68 10.85
CA LEU A 96 -3.67 -7.67 11.94
C LEU A 96 -4.70 -7.32 13.01
N LYS A 97 -4.98 -6.02 13.22
CA LYS A 97 -5.99 -5.53 14.18
C LYS A 97 -7.39 -5.36 13.57
N ALA A 98 -7.59 -5.75 12.32
CA ALA A 98 -8.86 -5.60 11.60
C ALA A 98 -9.44 -4.17 11.71
N HIS A 99 -8.61 -3.15 11.45
CA HIS A 99 -9.04 -1.75 11.57
C HIS A 99 -10.31 -1.51 10.71
N PRO A 100 -11.41 -0.96 11.25
CA PRO A 100 -12.73 -0.99 10.62
C PRO A 100 -12.85 -0.17 9.32
N LYS A 101 -11.93 0.78 9.10
CA LYS A 101 -11.85 1.59 7.87
C LYS A 101 -10.87 1.03 6.83
N ILE A 102 -10.25 -0.12 7.09
CA ILE A 102 -9.25 -0.73 6.22
C ILE A 102 -9.80 -2.04 5.69
N SER A 103 -9.76 -2.22 4.37
CA SER A 103 -10.07 -3.48 3.71
C SER A 103 -8.87 -3.97 2.90
N PHE A 104 -8.96 -5.20 2.40
CA PHE A 104 -7.94 -5.76 1.54
C PHE A 104 -8.20 -5.39 0.06
N GLY A 105 -7.16 -4.99 -0.67
CA GLY A 105 -7.18 -4.78 -2.11
C GLY A 105 -5.83 -5.19 -2.70
N SER A 106 -5.80 -6.17 -3.62
CA SER A 106 -4.54 -6.82 -4.01
C SER A 106 -3.55 -5.94 -4.78
N ASP A 107 -4.09 -4.98 -5.55
CA ASP A 107 -3.39 -4.25 -6.61
C ASP A 107 -2.50 -5.18 -7.46
N SER A 108 -2.99 -6.39 -7.75
CA SER A 108 -2.26 -7.35 -8.57
C SER A 108 -2.14 -6.84 -10.00
N ALA A 109 -0.93 -6.43 -10.38
CA ALA A 109 -0.65 -5.75 -11.64
C ALA A 109 0.38 -6.56 -12.47
N PRO A 110 -0.07 -7.50 -13.32
CA PRO A 110 0.83 -8.32 -14.14
C PRO A 110 1.53 -7.53 -15.23
N HIS A 111 2.81 -7.83 -15.42
CA HIS A 111 3.62 -7.35 -16.53
C HIS A 111 4.46 -8.50 -17.07
N PHE A 112 4.78 -8.48 -18.37
CA PHE A 112 5.72 -9.45 -18.94
C PHE A 112 7.09 -9.34 -18.26
N VAL A 113 7.74 -10.48 -18.02
CA VAL A 113 9.09 -10.54 -17.43
C VAL A 113 10.08 -9.69 -18.23
N SER A 114 10.00 -9.72 -19.57
CA SER A 114 10.83 -8.90 -20.46
C SER A 114 10.68 -7.39 -20.20
N LYS A 115 9.50 -6.92 -19.77
CA LYS A 115 9.27 -5.52 -19.40
C LYS A 115 9.84 -5.20 -18.03
N LYS A 116 9.69 -6.11 -17.06
CA LYS A 116 10.30 -5.98 -15.73
C LYS A 116 11.84 -5.96 -15.80
N HIS A 117 12.45 -6.51 -16.84
CA HIS A 117 13.91 -6.51 -17.06
C HIS A 117 14.38 -5.49 -18.11
N SER A 118 13.57 -4.48 -18.43
CA SER A 118 13.93 -3.43 -19.39
C SER A 118 14.43 -2.16 -18.69
N ALA A 119 14.99 -1.21 -19.44
CA ALA A 119 15.40 0.10 -18.90
C ALA A 119 14.21 0.92 -18.35
N ASN A 120 13.02 0.72 -18.92
CA ASN A 120 11.78 1.37 -18.50
C ASN A 120 10.88 0.36 -17.78
N ILE A 121 11.19 0.11 -16.51
CA ILE A 121 10.50 -0.90 -15.69
C ILE A 121 9.08 -0.40 -15.36
N PRO A 122 8.01 -1.15 -15.72
CA PRO A 122 6.67 -0.80 -15.29
C PRO A 122 6.46 -1.10 -13.80
N ALA A 123 5.74 -0.20 -13.12
CA ALA A 123 5.30 -0.40 -11.75
C ALA A 123 4.17 -1.44 -11.72
N GLY A 124 4.26 -2.40 -10.80
CA GLY A 124 3.26 -3.41 -10.56
C GLY A 124 3.86 -4.72 -10.05
N ILE A 125 3.15 -5.35 -9.12
CA ILE A 125 3.49 -6.65 -8.53
C ILE A 125 2.34 -7.61 -8.85
N PHE A 126 2.65 -8.77 -9.44
CA PHE A 126 1.66 -9.79 -9.75
C PHE A 126 1.49 -10.74 -8.57
N SER A 127 0.53 -10.44 -7.70
CA SER A 127 0.28 -11.21 -6.46
C SER A 127 -0.87 -12.20 -6.57
N ALA A 128 -1.78 -12.03 -7.54
CA ALA A 128 -3.02 -12.82 -7.64
C ALA A 128 -2.86 -14.34 -7.50
N PRO A 129 -1.86 -15.01 -8.11
CA PRO A 129 -1.75 -16.47 -8.05
C PRO A 129 -1.45 -17.04 -6.66
N ILE A 130 -0.79 -16.27 -5.80
CA ILE A 130 -0.33 -16.72 -4.47
C ILE A 130 -1.00 -15.97 -3.33
N LEU A 131 -2.00 -15.14 -3.66
CA LEU A 131 -2.48 -14.11 -2.75
C LEU A 131 -3.07 -14.67 -1.46
N LEU A 132 -4.02 -15.60 -1.57
CA LEU A 132 -4.66 -16.23 -0.42
C LEU A 132 -3.67 -17.01 0.45
N PRO A 133 -2.86 -17.95 -0.07
CA PRO A 133 -1.93 -18.69 0.78
C PRO A 133 -0.88 -17.78 1.44
N ALA A 134 -0.39 -16.75 0.75
CA ALA A 134 0.57 -15.81 1.34
C ALA A 134 -0.05 -14.93 2.45
N LEU A 135 -1.31 -14.51 2.30
CA LEU A 135 -2.04 -13.83 3.37
C LEU A 135 -2.27 -14.77 4.56
N CYS A 136 -2.67 -16.02 4.32
CA CYS A 136 -2.85 -17.00 5.39
C CYS A 136 -1.56 -17.19 6.18
N GLU A 137 -0.44 -17.44 5.51
CA GLU A 137 0.88 -17.59 6.15
C GLU A 137 1.28 -16.34 6.95
N LEU A 138 1.08 -15.14 6.38
CA LEU A 138 1.40 -13.88 7.05
C LEU A 138 0.58 -13.67 8.33
N PHE A 139 -0.73 -13.94 8.29
CA PHE A 139 -1.62 -13.75 9.45
C PHE A 139 -1.42 -14.86 10.49
N GLU A 140 -1.17 -16.10 10.06
CA GLU A 140 -0.83 -17.23 10.95
C GLU A 140 0.44 -16.95 11.75
N LYS A 141 1.50 -16.45 11.09
CA LYS A 141 2.76 -16.07 11.74
C LYS A 141 2.57 -15.05 12.88
N HIS A 142 1.51 -14.25 12.84
CA HIS A 142 1.20 -13.25 13.84
C HIS A 142 0.05 -13.66 14.79
N ASN A 143 -0.42 -14.92 14.71
CA ASN A 143 -1.57 -15.44 15.47
C ASN A 143 -2.83 -14.58 15.28
N ALA A 144 -3.14 -14.22 14.03
CA ALA A 144 -4.25 -13.32 13.68
C ALA A 144 -5.22 -13.92 12.63
N LEU A 145 -5.31 -15.26 12.54
CA LEU A 145 -6.27 -15.92 11.64
C LEU A 145 -7.68 -16.07 12.23
N GLU A 146 -7.80 -15.99 13.56
CA GLU A 146 -9.07 -16.16 14.30
C GLU A 146 -9.76 -14.82 14.60
#